data_AF-A0A9X9A7Y1-F1
#
_entry.id   AF-A0A9X9A7Y1-F1
#
_cell.length_a   1.000
_cell.length_b   1.000
_cell.length_c   1.000
_cell.angle_alpha   90.00
_cell.angle_beta   90.00
_cell.angle_gamma   90.00
#
_symmetry.space_group_name_H-M   'P 1'
#
loop_
_entity.id
_entity.type
_entity.pdbx_description
1 polymer ?
#
loop_
_entity_poly.entity_id
_entity_poly.type
_entity_poly.pdbx_seq_one_letter_code
_entity_poly.pdbx_strand_id
1 'polypeptide(L)' 'MQEVWKDIDAHAKRWIRDAGEHLMASMKKALIIETKSNAADLVTNMDREIEQFLIGKIKETFPNH' A
#
# COMPACT_ATOMS: atom_id res chain seq x y z
N MET A 1 20.71 -2.51 15.73
CA MET A 1 19.35 -3.09 15.80
C MET A 1 18.29 -2.01 15.99
N GLN A 2 18.37 -1.14 17.01
CA GLN A 2 17.41 -0.04 17.19
C GLN A 2 17.38 0.96 16.02
N GLU A 3 18.52 1.28 15.41
CA GLU A 3 18.58 2.24 14.30
C GLU A 3 17.93 1.74 13.00
N VAL A 4 17.97 0.43 12.70
CA VAL A 4 17.32 -0.16 11.52
C VAL A 4 15.80 -0.05 11.63
N TRP A 5 15.23 -0.29 12.81
CA TRP A 5 13.80 -0.17 13.04
C TRP A 5 13.31 1.27 13.01
N LYS A 6 14.14 2.24 13.42
CA LYS A 6 13.83 3.68 13.27
C LYS A 6 13.78 4.10 11.80
N ASP A 7 14.70 3.59 10.99
CA ASP A 7 14.73 3.86 9.55
C ASP A 7 13.51 3.25 8.84
N ILE A 8 13.18 1.99 9.16
CA ILE A 8 11.96 1.33 8.68
C ILE A 8 10.70 2.11 9.08
N ASP A 9 10.61 2.56 10.34
CA ASP A 9 9.48 3.38 10.82
C ASP A 9 9.35 4.69 10.05
N ALA A 10 10.45 5.40 9.81
CA ALA A 10 10.44 6.63 9.02
C ALA A 10 9.97 6.38 7.58
N HIS A 11 10.46 5.33 6.94
CA HIS A 11 10.03 4.91 5.60
C HIS A 11 8.54 4.53 5.57
N ALA A 12 8.09 3.69 6.50
CA ALA A 12 6.71 3.22 6.56
C ALA A 12 5.72 4.38 6.75
N LYS A 13 6.01 5.32 7.67
CA LYS A 13 5.18 6.51 7.89
C LYS A 13 5.05 7.36 6.63
N ARG A 14 6.15 7.55 5.91
CA ARG A 14 6.15 8.29 4.64
C ARG A 14 5.32 7.56 3.59
N TRP A 15 5.55 6.27 3.38
CA TRP A 15 4.87 5.51 2.33
C TRP A 15 3.38 5.36 2.57
N ILE A 16 2.94 5.25 3.84
CA ILE A 16 1.51 5.24 4.17
C ILE A 16 0.87 6.59 3.86
N ARG A 17 1.57 7.70 4.10
CA ARG A 17 1.08 9.03 3.70
C ARG A 17 0.95 9.13 2.18
N ASP A 18 1.99 8.76 1.45
CA ASP A 18 2.00 8.79 -0.02
C ASP A 18 0.91 7.87 -0.62
N ALA A 19 0.71 6.68 -0.03
CA ALA A 19 -0.36 5.76 -0.39
C ALA A 19 -1.75 6.36 -0.16
N GLY A 20 -1.95 7.08 0.95
CA GLY A 20 -3.18 7.82 1.22
C GLY A 20 -3.45 8.90 0.18
N GLU A 21 -2.43 9.68 -0.19
CA GLU A 21 -2.53 10.69 -1.26
C GLU A 21 -2.89 10.03 -2.62
N HIS A 22 -2.27 8.90 -2.95
CA HIS A 22 -2.60 8.11 -4.15
C HIS A 22 -4.04 7.56 -4.13
N LEU A 23 -4.50 7.05 -2.99
CA LEU A 23 -5.86 6.55 -2.83
C LEU A 23 -6.88 7.67 -3.02
N MET A 24 -6.66 8.83 -2.39
CA MET A 24 -7.52 10.00 -2.57
C MET A 24 -7.57 10.46 -4.03
N ALA A 25 -6.44 10.43 -4.73
CA ALA A 25 -6.39 10.75 -6.16
C ALA A 25 -7.12 9.71 -7.03
N SER A 26 -7.06 8.42 -6.67
CA SER A 26 -7.71 7.34 -7.40
C SER A 26 -9.22 7.30 -7.24
N MET A 27 -9.80 7.96 -6.23
CA MET A 27 -11.26 8.09 -6.06
C MET A 27 -11.98 8.75 -7.24
N LYS A 28 -11.26 9.45 -8.13
CA LYS A 28 -11.80 10.00 -9.38
C LYS A 28 -11.95 8.95 -10.50
N LYS A 29 -11.35 7.77 -10.33
CA LYS A 29 -11.43 6.65 -11.27
C LYS A 29 -12.65 5.79 -10.97
N ALA A 30 -13.03 4.93 -11.92
CA ALA A 30 -14.07 3.94 -11.68
C ALA A 30 -13.68 3.00 -10.54
N LEU A 31 -14.61 2.80 -9.60
CA LEU A 31 -14.48 1.84 -8.51
C LEU A 31 -14.94 0.46 -9.00
N ILE A 32 -14.01 -0.48 -9.06
CA ILE A 32 -14.29 -1.88 -9.35
C ILE A 32 -14.26 -2.62 -8.03
N ILE A 33 -15.37 -3.25 -7.66
CA ILE A 33 -15.53 -4.02 -6.43
C ILE A 33 -15.61 -5.50 -6.79
N GLU A 34 -14.82 -6.31 -6.11
CA GLU A 34 -14.77 -7.76 -6.25
C GLU A 34 -14.82 -8.42 -4.86
N THR A 35 -15.07 -9.72 -4.82
CA THR A 35 -15.03 -10.52 -3.59
C THR A 35 -13.73 -11.30 -3.50
N LYS A 36 -13.16 -11.43 -2.30
CA LYS A 36 -12.01 -12.30 -2.01
C LYS A 36 -12.51 -13.70 -1.65
N SER A 37 -12.57 -14.04 -0.36
CA SER A 37 -12.86 -15.41 0.10
C SER A 37 -14.35 -15.76 0.16
N ASN A 38 -15.20 -14.75 0.33
CA ASN A 38 -16.65 -14.91 0.42
C ASN A 38 -17.36 -13.61 0.02
N ALA A 39 -18.69 -13.65 -0.10
CA ALA A 39 -19.49 -12.53 -0.61
C ALA A 39 -19.45 -11.25 0.27
N ALA A 40 -19.10 -11.37 1.56
CA ALA A 40 -18.95 -10.22 2.46
C ALA A 40 -17.51 -9.69 2.53
N ASP A 41 -16.55 -10.41 1.93
CA ASP A 41 -15.13 -10.08 1.93
C ASP A 41 -14.79 -9.35 0.60
N LEU A 42 -14.86 -8.02 0.63
CA LEU A 42 -14.70 -7.18 -0.56
C LEU A 42 -13.26 -6.73 -0.76
N VAL A 43 -12.92 -6.46 -2.02
CA VAL A 43 -11.67 -5.83 -2.45
C VAL A 43 -11.94 -4.93 -3.63
N THR A 44 -11.12 -3.88 -3.77
CA THR A 44 -11.22 -2.95 -4.88
C THR A 44 -10.00 -3.00 -5.80
N ASN A 45 -10.12 -2.41 -6.98
CA ASN A 45 -8.95 -2.12 -7.81
C ASN A 45 -7.95 -1.19 -7.10
N MET A 46 -8.43 -0.26 -6.25
CA MET A 46 -7.59 0.67 -5.52
C MET A 46 -6.74 -0.03 -4.45
N ASP A 47 -7.29 -1.02 -3.74
CA ASP A 47 -6.54 -1.82 -2.77
C ASP A 47 -5.33 -2.50 -3.42
N ARG A 48 -5.54 -3.10 -4.60
CA ARG A 48 -4.47 -3.77 -5.36
C ARG A 48 -3.42 -2.78 -5.86
N GLU A 49 -3.82 -1.62 -6.37
CA GLU A 49 -2.89 -0.57 -6.79
C GLU A 49 -1.99 -0.11 -5.63
N ILE A 50 -2.57 0.12 -4.45
CA ILE A 50 -1.82 0.55 -3.27
C ILE A 50 -0.90 -0.56 -2.74
N GLU A 51 -1.35 -1.82 -2.72
CA GLU A 51 -0.50 -2.94 -2.33
C GLU A 51 0.74 -3.05 -3.22
N GLN A 52 0.57 -2.98 -4.55
CA GLN A 52 1.70 -3.03 -5.48
C GLN A 52 2.64 -1.83 -5.33
N PHE A 53 2.11 -0.64 -5.06
CA PHE A 53 2.92 0.53 -4.74
C PHE A 53 3.80 0.30 -3.50
N LEU A 54 3.21 -0.21 -2.41
CA LEU A 54 3.94 -0.46 -1.16
C LEU A 54 4.98 -1.58 -1.31
N ILE A 55 4.62 -2.69 -1.97
CA ILE A 55 5.55 -3.78 -2.28
C ILE A 55 6.73 -3.27 -3.11
N GLY A 56 6.47 -2.42 -4.11
CA GLY A 56 7.51 -1.79 -4.92
C GLY A 56 8.48 -0.98 -4.06
N LYS A 57 7.97 -0.15 -3.15
CA LYS A 57 8.80 0.65 -2.24
C LYS A 57 9.63 -0.19 -1.28
N ILE A 58 9.04 -1.25 -0.73
CA ILE A 58 9.74 -2.18 0.16
C ILE A 58 10.87 -2.89 -0.59
N LYS A 59 10.60 -3.45 -1.77
CA LYS A 59 11.63 -4.16 -2.57
C LYS A 59 12.74 -3.23 -3.05
N GLU A 60 12.42 -1.99 -3.40
CA GLU A 60 13.39 -0.96 -3.82
C GLU A 60 14.33 -0.58 -2.65
N THR A 61 13.79 -0.44 -1.44
CA THR A 61 14.53 0.11 -0.29
C THR A 61 15.17 -0.98 0.57
N PHE A 62 14.50 -2.12 0.72
CA PHE A 62 14.89 -3.26 1.55
C PHE A 62 14.88 -4.55 0.70
N PRO A 63 15.83 -4.73 -0.24
CA PRO A 63 15.79 -5.82 -1.22
C PRO A 63 15.94 -7.24 -0.61
N ASN A 64 16.31 -7.33 0.66
CA ASN A 64 16.47 -8.59 1.40
C ASN A 64 15.29 -8.90 2.34
N HIS A 65 14.20 -8.14 2.27
CA HIS A 65 12.96 -8.34 3.04
C HIS A 65 11.87 -9.04 2.21
#